data_AF-A0A844FSH2-F1
#
_entry.id   AF-A0A844FSH2-F1
#
_cell.length_a   1.000
_cell.length_b   1.000
_cell.length_c   1.000
_cell.angle_alpha   90.00
_cell.angle_beta   90.00
_cell.angle_gamma   90.00
#
_symmetry.space_group_name_H-M   'P 1'
#
loop_
_entity.id
_entity.type
_entity.pdbx_description
1 polymer ?
#
loop_
_entity_poly.entity_id
_entity_poly.type
_entity_poly.pdbx_seq_one_letter_code
_entity_poly.pdbx_strand_id
1 'polypeptide(L)'
;MAIRKLKLYSNIEKTNEDLDANMEIEQRLTISNNGKVVFSSSLYGDGYGHYHKGRKEEVTISQEAVEQIFHTVEEFFASQPKYNMLAGFGMFDLSILGEKNQNHEYFASTSGIHHELTQYVQRRIPIDHLILFG
;
A
#
# COMPACT_ATOMS: atom_id res chain seq x y z
N MET A 1 -18.09 3.97 4.99
CA MET A 1 -18.08 4.03 6.46
C MET A 1 -17.14 5.14 6.92
N ALA A 2 -17.22 5.64 8.16
CA ALA A 2 -16.21 6.59 8.63
C ALA A 2 -14.88 5.84 8.90
N ILE A 3 -13.86 6.10 8.08
CA ILE A 3 -12.56 5.44 8.16
C ILE A 3 -11.64 6.23 9.10
N ARG A 4 -11.05 5.53 10.06
CA ARG A 4 -10.07 6.07 11.00
C ARG A 4 -8.64 5.91 10.47
N LYS A 5 -8.36 4.79 9.81
CA LYS A 5 -7.00 4.44 9.39
C LYS A 5 -7.01 3.46 8.22
N LEU A 6 -6.14 3.71 7.25
CA LEU A 6 -5.80 2.80 6.17
C LEU A 6 -4.36 2.34 6.39
N LYS A 7 -4.12 1.04 6.29
CA LYS A 7 -2.76 0.46 6.25
C LYS A 7 -2.63 -0.37 5.00
N LEU A 8 -1.52 -0.18 4.30
CA LEU A 8 -1.15 -0.98 3.15
C LEU A 8 0.25 -1.52 3.38
N TYR A 9 0.40 -2.82 3.19
CA TYR A 9 1.70 -3.45 2.99
C TYR A 9 1.75 -3.98 1.57
N SER A 10 2.85 -3.74 0.88
CA SER A 10 3.09 -4.26 -0.47
C SER A 10 4.45 -4.95 -0.51
N ASN A 11 4.54 -6.07 -1.22
CA ASN A 11 5.78 -6.78 -1.49
C ASN A 11 5.83 -7.17 -2.97
N ILE A 12 6.85 -6.69 -3.69
CA ILE A 12 7.03 -6.94 -5.13
C ILE A 12 8.19 -7.88 -5.45
N GLU A 13 8.80 -8.51 -4.45
CA GLU A 13 9.98 -9.38 -4.64
C GLU A 13 9.77 -10.41 -5.75
N LYS A 14 8.59 -11.05 -5.79
CA LYS A 14 8.27 -12.08 -6.80
C LYS A 14 8.09 -11.56 -8.24
N THR A 15 8.10 -10.24 -8.43
CA THR A 15 7.76 -9.61 -9.72
C THR A 15 8.99 -9.40 -10.60
N ASN A 16 10.19 -9.51 -10.05
CA ASN A 16 11.42 -9.20 -10.77
C ASN A 16 12.44 -10.31 -10.59
N GLU A 17 12.95 -10.86 -11.69
CA GLU A 17 13.97 -11.93 -11.66
C GLU A 17 15.37 -11.37 -11.35
N ASP A 18 15.59 -10.07 -11.63
CA ASP A 18 16.85 -9.36 -11.41
C ASP A 18 16.71 -8.27 -10.33
N LEU A 19 16.62 -8.69 -9.07
CA LEU A 19 16.52 -7.77 -7.93
C LEU A 19 17.90 -7.20 -7.55
N ASP A 20 18.06 -5.89 -7.67
CA ASP A 20 19.20 -5.16 -7.12
C ASP A 20 19.12 -5.09 -5.59
N ALA A 21 20.25 -5.19 -4.89
CA ALA A 21 20.32 -5.12 -3.43
C ALA A 21 19.70 -3.82 -2.85
N ASN A 22 19.73 -2.73 -3.61
CA ASN A 22 19.17 -1.43 -3.22
C ASN A 22 17.72 -1.23 -3.68
N MET A 23 17.12 -2.22 -4.35
CA MET A 23 15.73 -2.12 -4.80
C MET A 23 14.77 -2.23 -3.62
N GLU A 24 13.86 -1.27 -3.49
CA GLU A 24 12.74 -1.37 -2.54
C GLU A 24 11.78 -2.48 -2.98
N ILE A 25 11.69 -3.54 -2.19
CA ILE A 25 10.81 -4.68 -2.47
C ILE A 25 9.62 -4.75 -1.53
N GLU A 26 9.73 -4.18 -0.34
CA GLU A 26 8.63 -4.09 0.61
C GLU A 26 8.35 -2.65 0.97
N GLN A 27 7.08 -2.30 1.09
CA GLN A 27 6.67 -1.01 1.60
C GLN A 27 5.49 -1.16 2.56
N ARG A 28 5.47 -0.31 3.57
CA ARG A 28 4.36 -0.15 4.51
C ARG A 28 3.94 1.31 4.49
N LEU A 29 2.69 1.53 4.14
CA LEU A 29 2.06 2.84 4.13
C LEU A 29 0.91 2.83 5.15
N THR A 30 0.83 3.88 5.95
CA THR A 30 -0.24 4.09 6.90
C THR A 30 -0.78 5.49 6.74
N ILE A 31 -2.08 5.64 6.50
CA ILE A 31 -2.77 6.91 6.40
C ILE A 31 -3.80 6.98 7.53
N SER A 32 -3.74 8.03 8.33
CA SER A 32 -4.67 8.26 9.44
C SER A 32 -5.66 9.35 9.08
N ASN A 33 -6.87 9.30 9.65
CA ASN A 33 -7.95 10.26 9.37
C ASN A 33 -7.60 11.72 9.71
N ASN A 34 -6.54 11.97 10.49
CA ASN A 34 -6.03 13.31 10.77
C ASN A 34 -5.03 13.82 9.72
N GLY A 35 -4.82 13.11 8.60
CA GLY A 35 -3.88 13.49 7.54
C GLY A 35 -2.46 13.00 7.76
N LYS A 36 -2.14 12.37 8.89
CA LYS A 36 -0.79 11.82 9.11
C LYS A 36 -0.57 10.59 8.24
N VAL A 37 0.49 10.63 7.45
CA VAL A 37 0.99 9.51 6.65
C VAL A 37 2.34 9.04 7.20
N VAL A 38 2.47 7.73 7.43
CA VAL A 38 3.72 7.09 7.86
C VAL A 38 4.10 6.04 6.83
N PHE A 39 5.32 6.13 6.35
CA PHE A 39 5.88 5.24 5.35
C PHE A 39 7.18 4.61 5.83
N SER A 40 7.40 3.35 5.47
CA SER A 40 8.69 2.67 5.61
C SER A 40 8.87 1.61 4.54
N SER A 41 10.08 1.44 4.04
CA SER A 41 10.43 0.39 3.06
C SER A 41 11.51 -0.57 3.56
N SER A 42 11.61 -1.71 2.89
CA SER A 42 12.74 -2.66 2.98
C SER A 42 13.35 -2.84 1.59
N LEU A 43 14.69 -2.88 1.53
CA LEU A 43 15.44 -3.16 0.31
C LEU A 43 15.69 -4.66 0.20
N TYR A 44 15.88 -5.18 -1.02
CA TYR A 44 16.18 -6.60 -1.24
C TYR A 44 17.41 -7.07 -0.45
N GLY A 45 18.42 -6.20 -0.31
CA GLY A 45 19.59 -6.44 0.54
C GLY A 45 20.36 -7.68 0.10
N ASP A 46 20.50 -8.64 1.00
CA ASP A 46 21.30 -9.86 0.78
C ASP A 46 20.48 -11.03 0.21
N GLY A 47 19.23 -10.78 -0.18
CA GLY A 47 18.35 -11.76 -0.78
C GLY A 47 17.13 -12.12 0.07
N TYR A 48 16.42 -13.17 -0.34
CA TYR A 48 15.15 -13.58 0.27
C TYR A 48 15.23 -13.71 1.80
N GLY A 49 14.40 -12.94 2.52
CA GLY A 49 14.35 -12.94 3.98
C GLY A 49 15.52 -12.23 4.68
N HIS A 50 16.48 -11.69 3.93
CA HIS A 50 17.65 -10.95 4.42
C HIS A 50 17.63 -9.49 3.95
N TYR A 51 16.45 -8.88 4.07
CA TYR A 51 16.20 -7.52 3.61
C TYR A 51 16.91 -6.48 4.46
N HIS A 52 17.35 -5.41 3.82
CA HIS A 52 17.95 -4.27 4.49
C HIS A 52 16.90 -3.20 4.76
N LYS A 53 17.16 -2.37 5.77
CA LYS A 53 16.28 -1.25 6.08
C LYS A 53 16.30 -0.23 4.94
N GLY A 54 15.13 0.04 4.37
CA GLY A 54 14.94 1.11 3.39
C GLY A 54 14.69 2.46 4.06
N ARG A 55 14.07 3.38 3.31
CA ARG A 55 13.76 4.72 3.81
C ARG A 55 12.53 4.70 4.71
N LYS A 56 12.41 5.74 5.53
CA LYS A 56 11.27 5.99 6.40
C LYS A 56 10.90 7.46 6.28
N GLU A 57 9.64 7.73 6.03
CA GLU A 57 9.12 9.07 5.82
C GLU A 57 7.84 9.28 6.63
N GLU A 58 7.65 10.48 7.15
CA GLU A 58 6.41 10.91 7.77
C GLU A 58 6.00 12.24 7.16
N VAL A 59 4.82 12.27 6.54
CA VAL A 59 4.27 13.45 5.88
C VAL A 59 2.84 13.71 6.36
N THR A 60 2.34 14.90 6.07
CA THR A 60 0.95 15.25 6.33
C THR A 60 0.29 15.66 5.01
N ILE A 61 -0.91 15.12 4.75
CA ILE A 61 -1.73 15.48 3.60
C ILE A 61 -2.97 16.26 4.05
N SER A 62 -3.60 16.99 3.12
CA SER A 62 -4.82 17.73 3.42
C SER A 62 -5.96 16.79 3.80
N GLN A 63 -6.93 17.29 4.58
CA GLN A 63 -8.13 16.53 4.92
C GLN A 63 -8.92 16.12 3.68
N GLU A 64 -9.02 17.00 2.67
CA GLU A 64 -9.62 16.68 1.38
C GLU A 64 -8.94 15.46 0.71
N ALA A 65 -7.61 15.40 0.73
CA ALA A 65 -6.87 14.27 0.17
C ALA A 65 -7.14 12.96 0.95
N VAL A 66 -7.23 13.03 2.29
CA VAL A 66 -7.61 11.88 3.13
C VAL A 66 -8.98 11.36 2.77
N GLU A 67 -9.98 12.24 2.73
CA GLU A 67 -11.37 11.89 2.43
C GLU A 67 -11.49 11.25 1.05
N GLN A 68 -10.83 11.85 0.04
CA GLN A 68 -10.77 11.32 -1.32
C GLN A 68 -10.13 9.93 -1.37
N ILE A 69 -8.96 9.73 -0.75
CA ILE A 69 -8.29 8.42 -0.72
C ILE A 69 -9.17 7.39 -0.01
N PHE A 70 -9.70 7.72 1.17
CA PHE A 70 -10.49 6.79 1.97
C PHE A 70 -11.76 6.38 1.24
N HIS A 71 -12.47 7.33 0.64
CA HIS A 71 -13.68 7.06 -0.12
C HIS A 71 -13.39 6.17 -1.32
N THR A 72 -12.42 6.54 -2.17
CA THR A 72 -12.10 5.79 -3.39
C THR A 72 -11.59 4.38 -3.08
N VAL A 73 -10.73 4.20 -2.07
CA VAL A 73 -10.24 2.86 -1.69
C VAL A 73 -11.38 2.01 -1.14
N GLU A 74 -12.23 2.57 -0.26
CA GLU A 74 -13.36 1.83 0.30
C GLU A 74 -14.34 1.39 -0.80
N GLU A 75 -14.73 2.31 -1.68
CA GLU A 75 -15.65 2.03 -2.78
C GLU A 75 -15.09 0.97 -3.73
N PHE A 76 -13.82 1.10 -4.11
CA PHE A 76 -13.17 0.14 -5.00
C PHE A 76 -13.21 -1.27 -4.40
N PHE A 77 -12.75 -1.44 -3.16
CA PHE A 77 -12.63 -2.75 -2.52
C PHE A 77 -13.94 -3.29 -1.94
N ALA A 78 -14.99 -2.48 -1.80
CA ALA A 78 -16.30 -2.96 -1.35
C ALA A 78 -16.90 -4.04 -2.27
N SER A 79 -16.56 -4.01 -3.56
CA SER A 79 -17.04 -4.95 -4.58
C SER A 79 -16.04 -6.06 -4.94
N GLN A 80 -14.83 -6.03 -4.39
CA GLN A 80 -13.75 -6.95 -4.75
C GLN A 80 -13.73 -8.19 -3.84
N PRO A 81 -13.26 -9.35 -4.35
CA PRO A 81 -12.97 -10.48 -3.50
C PRO A 81 -11.90 -10.12 -2.47
N LYS A 82 -12.05 -10.61 -1.24
CA LYS A 82 -11.07 -10.38 -0.15
C LYS A 82 -9.71 -11.03 -0.42
N TYR A 83 -9.67 -12.09 -1.23
CA TYR A 83 -8.47 -12.86 -1.54
C TYR A 83 -8.40 -13.07 -3.05
N ASN A 84 -7.33 -12.57 -3.69
CA ASN A 84 -7.11 -12.79 -5.13
C ASN A 84 -5.62 -12.83 -5.48
N MET A 85 -5.03 -14.04 -5.47
CA MET A 85 -3.60 -14.24 -5.68
C MET A 85 -3.31 -14.83 -7.06
N LEU A 86 -2.32 -14.24 -7.72
CA LEU A 86 -1.76 -14.68 -8.99
C LEU A 86 -0.30 -15.10 -8.77
N ALA A 87 0.07 -16.29 -9.26
CA ALA A 87 1.44 -16.76 -9.20
C ALA A 87 2.36 -15.89 -10.08
N GLY A 88 3.59 -15.65 -9.63
CA GLY A 88 4.57 -14.82 -10.36
C GLY A 88 4.38 -13.30 -10.21
N PHE A 89 3.44 -12.85 -9.38
CA PHE A 89 3.27 -11.44 -9.04
C PHE A 89 3.62 -11.18 -7.57
N GLY A 90 3.95 -9.93 -7.26
CA GLY A 90 3.95 -9.43 -5.89
C GLY A 90 2.55 -9.45 -5.25
N MET A 91 2.45 -8.95 -4.03
CA MET A 91 1.23 -8.96 -3.23
C MET A 91 1.05 -7.68 -2.43
N PHE A 92 -0.19 -7.37 -2.07
CA PHE A 92 -0.52 -6.36 -1.10
C PHE A 92 -1.50 -6.89 -0.05
N ASP A 93 -1.41 -6.32 1.15
CA ASP A 93 -2.32 -6.49 2.27
C ASP A 93 -2.83 -5.10 2.68
N LEU A 94 -4.14 -4.89 2.49
CA LEU A 94 -4.85 -3.67 2.81
C LEU A 94 -5.75 -3.90 4.02
N SER A 95 -5.56 -3.11 5.07
CA SER A 95 -6.46 -3.03 6.23
C SER A 95 -7.10 -1.65 6.31
N ILE A 96 -8.43 -1.62 6.29
CA ILE A 96 -9.25 -0.43 6.46
C ILE A 96 -9.95 -0.51 7.82
N LEU A 97 -9.52 0.34 8.75
CA LEU A 97 -10.09 0.44 10.10
C LEU A 97 -11.09 1.59 10.15
N GLY A 98 -12.36 1.27 10.39
CA GLY A 98 -13.42 2.23 10.66
C GLY A 98 -13.46 2.72 12.11
N GLU A 99 -14.21 3.79 12.38
CA GLU A 99 -14.35 4.40 13.71
C GLU A 99 -14.94 3.47 14.77
N LYS A 100 -15.77 2.51 14.36
CA LYS A 100 -16.39 1.51 15.26
C LYS A 100 -15.53 0.25 15.46
N ASN A 101 -14.21 0.35 15.25
CA ASN A 101 -13.27 -0.79 15.25
C ASN A 101 -13.61 -1.91 14.25
N GLN A 102 -14.44 -1.61 13.27
CA GLN A 102 -14.69 -2.49 12.13
C GLN A 102 -13.46 -2.49 11.22
N ASN A 103 -12.86 -3.67 11.03
CA ASN A 103 -11.66 -3.85 10.21
C ASN A 103 -12.01 -4.66 8.97
N HIS A 104 -11.74 -4.10 7.79
CA HIS A 104 -11.87 -4.80 6.52
C HIS A 104 -10.49 -5.05 5.95
N GLU A 105 -10.20 -6.31 5.67
CA GLU A 105 -8.91 -6.76 5.16
C GLU A 105 -9.07 -7.32 3.75
N TYR A 106 -8.13 -6.93 2.88
CA TYR A 106 -8.06 -7.34 1.50
C TYR A 106 -6.64 -7.75 1.18
N PHE A 107 -6.50 -8.91 0.54
CA PHE A 107 -5.22 -9.48 0.18
C PHE A 107 -5.24 -9.90 -1.29
N ALA A 108 -4.38 -9.33 -2.10
CA ALA A 108 -4.32 -9.68 -3.52
C ALA A 108 -2.94 -9.45 -4.12
N SER A 109 -2.76 -9.90 -5.35
CA SER A 109 -1.53 -9.68 -6.09
C SER A 109 -1.39 -8.23 -6.56
N THR A 110 -0.17 -7.69 -6.50
CA THR A 110 0.19 -6.43 -7.17
C THR A 110 0.22 -6.68 -8.68
N SER A 111 -0.94 -6.56 -9.32
CA SER A 111 -1.13 -6.76 -10.75
C SER A 111 -1.65 -5.47 -11.37
N GLY A 112 -1.40 -5.25 -12.67
CA GLY A 112 -1.81 -4.02 -13.36
C GLY A 112 -3.32 -3.74 -13.37
N ILE A 113 -4.15 -4.64 -12.83
CA ILE A 113 -5.59 -4.46 -12.64
C ILE A 113 -5.89 -3.25 -11.76
N HIS A 114 -5.00 -2.92 -10.81
CA HIS A 114 -5.22 -1.84 -9.85
C HIS A 114 -4.45 -0.55 -10.18
N HIS A 115 -3.91 -0.45 -11.40
CA HIS A 115 -3.03 0.64 -11.82
C HIS A 115 -3.65 2.04 -11.66
N GLU A 116 -4.92 2.20 -12.02
CA GLU A 116 -5.61 3.48 -11.89
C GLU A 116 -5.76 3.91 -10.42
N LEU A 117 -6.08 2.96 -9.52
CA LEU A 117 -6.18 3.22 -8.09
C LEU A 117 -4.79 3.56 -7.51
N THR A 118 -3.75 2.82 -7.91
CA THR A 118 -2.36 3.11 -7.53
C THR A 118 -1.97 4.53 -7.91
N GLN A 119 -2.17 4.93 -9.18
CA GLN A 119 -1.86 6.29 -9.63
C GLN A 119 -2.69 7.36 -8.91
N TYR A 120 -3.97 7.09 -8.67
CA TYR A 120 -4.86 8.00 -7.98
C TYR A 120 -4.35 8.35 -6.57
N VAL A 121 -3.93 7.33 -5.82
CA VAL A 121 -3.41 7.50 -4.46
C VAL A 121 -2.02 8.14 -4.48
N GLN A 122 -1.12 7.70 -5.36
CA GLN A 122 0.23 8.26 -5.50
C GLN A 122 0.22 9.77 -5.72
N ARG A 123 -0.67 10.30 -6.57
CA ARG A 123 -0.75 11.74 -6.86
C ARG A 123 -1.15 12.60 -5.66
N ARG A 124 -1.64 11.99 -4.57
CA ARG A 124 -2.15 12.66 -3.37
C ARG A 124 -1.24 12.52 -2.16
N ILE A 125 -0.18 11.72 -2.26
CA ILE A 125 0.76 11.49 -1.17
C ILE A 125 2.13 11.98 -1.63
N PRO A 126 2.76 12.94 -0.93
CA PRO A 126 4.06 13.48 -1.30
C PRO A 126 5.20 12.55 -0.84
N ILE A 127 5.14 11.28 -1.27
CA ILE A 127 6.19 10.28 -1.09
C ILE A 127 6.44 9.67 -2.45
N ASP A 128 7.68 9.77 -2.93
CA ASP A 128 8.04 9.25 -4.24
C ASP A 128 8.08 7.71 -4.25
N HIS A 129 7.94 7.11 -5.43
CA HIS A 129 8.10 5.67 -5.67
C HIS A 129 7.26 4.75 -4.75
N LEU A 130 6.04 5.17 -4.39
CA LEU A 130 5.11 4.32 -3.65
C LEU A 130 4.69 3.11 -4.49
N ILE A 131 4.82 1.92 -3.92
CA ILE A 131 4.32 0.65 -4.40
C ILE A 131 3.03 0.40 -3.64
N LEU A 132 1.90 0.31 -4.36
CA LEU A 132 0.58 0.18 -3.75
C LEU A 132 -0.09 -1.12 -4.18
N PHE A 133 -1.01 -1.07 -5.15
CA PHE A 133 -1.89 -2.18 -5.50
C PHE A 133 -1.48 -2.91 -6.79
N GLY A 134 -0.44 -2.42 -7.48
CA GLY A 134 -0.06 -2.84 -8.84
C GLY A 134 -0.32 -1.75 -9.89
#